data_AF-A0AA38CCL9-F1
#
_entry.id   AF-A0AA38CCL9-F1
#
_cell.length_a   1.000
_cell.length_b   1.000
_cell.length_c   1.000
_cell.angle_alpha   90.00
_cell.angle_beta   90.00
_cell.angle_gamma   90.00
#
_symmetry.space_group_name_H-M   'P 1'
#
loop_
_entity.id
_entity.type
_entity.pdbx_description
1 polymer ?
#
loop_
_entity_poly.entity_id
_entity_poly.type
_entity_poly.pdbx_seq_one_letter_code
_entity_poly.pdbx_strand_id
1 'polypeptide(L)'
;SHFGSVLLACQTQRHQDYCVVSLLSVSGLVGCIACVYFICSPRAIYLVEFSCYKPSDEFRVTRDYFMSHSRDSGPFDDNSLEFQRKILERSGIGEHSYFPGAILASPPRLTMKEARAEAEMVMFGALDELFEKSRVRPKDIGILV
;
A
#
# COMPACT_ATOMS: atom_id res chain seq x y z
N SER A 1 6.20 -52.04 -62.64
CA SER A 1 5.28 -51.66 -61.55
C SER A 1 5.99 -51.52 -60.20
N HIS A 2 6.99 -52.34 -59.87
CA HIS A 2 7.64 -52.33 -58.54
C HIS A 2 8.40 -51.04 -58.16
N PHE A 3 9.06 -50.38 -59.12
CA PHE A 3 9.89 -49.20 -58.85
C PHE A 3 9.07 -47.96 -58.45
N GLY A 4 7.88 -47.78 -59.05
CA GLY A 4 6.98 -46.66 -58.72
C GLY A 4 6.34 -46.77 -57.34
N SER A 5 6.04 -48.00 -56.89
CA SER A 5 5.51 -48.28 -55.56
C SER A 5 6.51 -47.97 -54.44
N VAL A 6 7.79 -48.25 -54.67
CA VAL A 6 8.88 -47.97 -53.72
C VAL A 6 9.14 -46.46 -53.63
N LEU A 7 9.07 -45.75 -54.76
CA LEU A 7 9.20 -44.29 -54.81
C LEU A 7 8.05 -43.59 -54.08
N LEU A 8 6.81 -44.04 -54.30
CA LEU A 8 5.64 -43.53 -53.57
C LEU A 8 5.75 -43.79 -52.06
N ALA A 9 6.14 -44.99 -51.64
CA ALA A 9 6.31 -45.33 -50.22
C ALA A 9 7.39 -44.47 -49.55
N CYS A 10 8.54 -44.29 -50.21
CA CYS A 10 9.63 -43.41 -49.75
C CYS A 10 9.19 -41.93 -49.68
N GLN A 11 8.38 -41.47 -50.64
CA GLN A 11 7.85 -40.10 -50.67
C GLN A 11 6.79 -39.86 -49.58
N THR A 12 5.96 -40.87 -49.28
CA THR A 12 4.96 -40.83 -48.21
C THR A 12 5.62 -40.83 -46.83
N GLN A 13 6.66 -41.65 -46.65
CA GLN A 13 7.43 -41.73 -45.40
C GLN A 13 8.17 -40.42 -45.11
N ARG A 14 8.80 -39.82 -46.13
CA ARG A 14 9.41 -38.48 -46.00
C ARG A 14 8.38 -37.43 -45.58
N HIS A 15 7.19 -37.43 -46.19
CA HIS A 15 6.13 -36.48 -45.87
C HIS A 15 5.61 -36.64 -44.43
N GLN A 16 5.57 -37.87 -43.93
CA GLN A 16 5.17 -38.20 -42.57
C GLN A 16 6.22 -37.74 -41.54
N ASP A 17 7.51 -37.90 -41.84
CA ASP A 17 8.63 -37.42 -41.03
C ASP A 17 8.67 -35.88 -40.91
N TYR A 18 8.41 -35.16 -42.02
CA TYR A 18 8.33 -33.69 -41.97
C TYR A 18 7.16 -33.16 -41.14
N CYS A 19 6.01 -33.84 -41.18
CA CYS A 19 4.85 -33.47 -40.36
C CYS A 19 5.15 -33.63 -38.86
N VAL A 20 5.77 -34.75 -38.44
CA VAL A 20 6.10 -34.95 -37.03
C VAL A 20 7.16 -33.97 -36.54
N VAL A 21 8.19 -33.69 -37.34
CA VAL A 21 9.22 -32.68 -36.98
C VAL A 21 8.61 -31.28 -36.87
N SER A 22 7.69 -30.92 -37.77
CA SER A 22 7.01 -29.63 -37.75
C SER A 22 6.05 -29.49 -36.55
N LEU A 23 5.36 -30.57 -36.15
CA LEU A 23 4.49 -30.56 -34.97
C LEU A 23 5.29 -30.44 -33.66
N LEU A 24 6.44 -31.13 -33.58
CA LEU A 24 7.34 -31.05 -32.42
C LEU A 24 7.98 -29.66 -32.30
N SER A 25 8.36 -29.04 -33.41
CA SER A 25 8.95 -27.69 -33.39
C SER A 25 7.92 -26.62 -32.99
N VAL A 26 6.70 -26.67 -33.52
CA VAL A 26 5.63 -25.73 -33.17
C VAL A 26 5.21 -25.89 -31.71
N SER A 27 5.02 -27.12 -31.23
CA SER A 27 4.68 -27.36 -29.81
C SER A 27 5.79 -26.90 -28.88
N GLY A 28 7.06 -27.12 -29.24
CA GLY A 28 8.21 -26.57 -28.52
C GLY A 28 8.19 -25.04 -28.47
N LEU A 29 7.92 -24.38 -29.60
CA LEU A 29 7.84 -22.92 -29.68
C LEU A 29 6.71 -22.36 -28.81
N VAL A 30 5.51 -22.96 -28.88
CA VAL A 30 4.36 -22.57 -28.05
C VAL A 30 4.67 -22.76 -26.56
N GLY A 31 5.30 -23.88 -26.19
CA GLY A 31 5.75 -24.13 -24.83
C GLY A 31 6.76 -23.08 -24.34
N CYS A 32 7.76 -22.74 -25.16
CA CYS A 32 8.73 -21.69 -24.85
C CYS A 32 8.07 -20.32 -24.66
N ILE A 33 7.15 -19.93 -25.56
CA ILE A 33 6.41 -18.67 -25.47
C ILE A 33 5.57 -18.62 -24.19
N ALA A 34 4.86 -19.71 -23.85
CA ALA A 34 4.06 -19.79 -22.63
C ALA A 34 4.95 -19.68 -21.38
N CYS A 35 6.08 -20.40 -21.31
CA CYS A 35 7.03 -20.31 -20.21
C CYS A 35 7.56 -18.87 -20.03
N VAL A 36 7.98 -18.22 -21.11
CA VAL A 36 8.44 -16.83 -21.07
C VAL A 36 7.31 -15.92 -20.59
N TYR A 37 6.08 -16.10 -21.06
CA TYR A 37 4.93 -15.30 -20.62
C TYR A 37 4.67 -15.43 -19.11
N PHE A 38 4.70 -16.64 -18.54
CA PHE A 38 4.48 -16.84 -17.10
C PHE A 38 5.63 -16.35 -16.22
N ILE A 39 6.88 -16.48 -16.68
CA ILE A 39 8.06 -16.05 -15.93
C ILE A 39 8.23 -14.53 -16.00
N CYS A 40 7.95 -13.93 -17.16
CA CYS A 40 8.12 -12.50 -17.39
C CYS A 40 6.88 -11.67 -17.02
N SER A 41 5.74 -12.30 -16.74
CA SER A 41 4.56 -11.56 -16.28
C SER A 41 4.86 -10.91 -14.93
N PRO A 42 4.73 -9.58 -14.80
CA PRO A 42 4.95 -8.89 -13.54
C PRO A 42 3.95 -9.41 -12.51
N ARG A 43 4.45 -9.77 -11.32
CA ARG A 43 3.58 -10.17 -10.22
C ARG A 43 2.85 -8.93 -9.72
N ALA A 44 1.53 -8.94 -9.85
CA ALA A 44 0.71 -7.86 -9.33
C ALA A 44 0.84 -7.77 -7.80
N ILE A 45 0.98 -6.55 -7.30
CA ILE A 45 1.02 -6.22 -5.88
C ILE A 45 -0.37 -5.71 -5.51
N TYR A 46 -0.93 -6.28 -4.46
CA TYR A 46 -2.29 -5.98 -4.03
C TYR A 46 -2.28 -5.39 -2.61
N LEU A 47 -3.12 -4.39 -2.40
CA LEU A 47 -3.48 -3.96 -1.05
C LEU A 47 -4.47 -4.97 -0.49
N VAL A 48 -4.05 -5.73 0.52
CA VAL A 48 -4.91 -6.76 1.12
C VAL A 48 -5.87 -6.13 2.12
N GLU A 49 -5.36 -5.28 3.01
CA GLU A 49 -6.16 -4.62 4.05
C GLU A 49 -5.64 -3.21 4.34
N PHE A 50 -6.52 -2.38 4.89
CA PHE A 50 -6.22 -1.00 5.29
C PHE A 50 -6.90 -0.66 6.62
N SER A 51 -6.19 0.09 7.45
CA SER A 51 -6.68 0.57 8.74
C SER A 51 -6.15 1.96 9.04
N CYS A 52 -6.94 2.75 9.78
CA CYS A 52 -6.54 4.07 10.27
C CYS A 52 -7.02 4.22 11.70
N TYR A 53 -6.10 4.60 12.59
CA TYR A 53 -6.44 4.89 13.97
C TYR A 53 -7.30 6.15 14.07
N LYS A 54 -8.43 6.05 14.77
CA LYS A 54 -9.24 7.18 15.20
C LYS A 54 -9.05 7.39 16.70
N PRO A 55 -8.50 8.54 17.13
CA PRO A 55 -8.35 8.84 18.56
C PRO A 55 -9.69 8.92 19.29
N SER A 56 -9.65 8.71 20.61
CA SER A 56 -10.77 8.98 21.52
C SER A 56 -11.20 10.45 21.46
N ASP A 57 -12.47 10.72 21.76
CA ASP A 57 -13.03 12.08 21.76
C ASP A 57 -12.42 13.00 22.84
N GLU A 58 -11.62 12.47 23.77
CA GLU A 58 -10.80 13.28 24.68
C GLU A 58 -9.73 14.12 23.97
N PHE A 59 -9.30 13.68 22.78
CA PHE A 59 -8.35 14.42 21.93
C PHE A 59 -9.06 15.35 20.93
N ARG A 60 -10.40 15.37 20.94
CA ARG A 60 -11.19 16.16 19.99
C ARG A 60 -11.24 17.62 20.41
N VAL A 61 -10.99 18.50 19.44
CA VAL A 61 -10.80 19.93 19.63
C VAL A 61 -11.61 20.70 18.60
N THR A 62 -12.24 21.78 19.04
CA THR A 62 -12.89 22.79 18.18
C THR A 62 -11.87 23.83 17.70
N ARG A 63 -12.14 24.49 16.58
CA ARG A 63 -11.25 25.54 16.06
C ARG A 63 -11.11 26.70 17.04
N ASP A 64 -12.19 27.07 17.72
CA ASP A 64 -12.19 28.14 18.72
C ASP A 64 -11.32 27.78 19.92
N TYR A 65 -11.48 26.57 20.47
CA TYR A 65 -10.62 26.07 21.56
C TYR A 65 -9.14 26.06 21.16
N PHE A 66 -8.80 25.61 19.95
CA PHE A 66 -7.43 25.66 19.47
C PHE A 66 -6.89 27.10 19.43
N MET A 67 -7.68 28.04 18.92
CA MET A 67 -7.26 29.44 18.83
C MET A 67 -7.10 30.09 20.21
N SER A 68 -7.98 29.79 21.18
CA SER A 68 -7.82 30.27 22.56
C SER A 68 -6.59 29.65 23.21
N HIS A 69 -6.40 28.33 23.05
CA HIS A 69 -5.26 27.62 23.62
C HIS A 69 -3.92 28.09 23.04
N SER A 70 -3.84 28.34 21.73
CA SER A 70 -2.67 28.94 21.10
C SER A 70 -2.36 30.32 21.68
N ARG A 71 -3.37 31.18 21.89
CA ARG A 71 -3.18 32.49 22.52
C ARG A 71 -2.63 32.36 23.95
N ASP A 72 -3.19 31.44 24.73
CA ASP A 72 -2.83 31.24 26.14
C ASP A 72 -1.47 30.55 26.31
N SER A 73 -1.01 29.80 25.30
CA SER A 73 0.26 29.07 25.36
C SER A 73 1.49 29.99 25.48
N GLY A 74 1.39 31.25 25.04
CA GLY A 74 2.40 32.29 25.23
C GLY A 74 3.40 32.60 24.08
N PRO A 75 3.80 31.68 23.18
CA PRO A 75 4.85 31.95 22.19
C PRO A 75 4.36 32.62 20.90
N PHE A 76 3.05 32.82 20.71
CA PHE A 76 2.48 33.35 19.47
C PHE A 76 2.09 34.83 19.61
N ASP A 77 2.62 35.66 18.71
CA ASP A 77 2.18 37.05 18.55
C ASP A 77 0.86 37.14 17.75
N ASP A 78 0.22 38.31 17.73
CA ASP A 78 -1.07 38.49 17.05
C ASP A 78 -0.99 38.20 15.53
N ASN A 79 0.16 38.47 14.89
CA ASN A 79 0.35 38.13 13.48
C ASN A 79 0.39 36.60 13.26
N SER A 80 1.08 35.86 14.13
CA SER A 80 1.13 34.40 14.07
C SER A 80 -0.23 33.77 14.37
N LEU A 81 -1.00 34.31 15.33
CA LEU A 81 -2.35 33.86 15.63
C LEU A 81 -3.29 34.11 14.43
N GLU A 82 -3.22 35.28 13.81
CA GLU A 82 -3.99 35.59 12.61
C GLU A 82 -3.62 34.68 11.42
N PHE A 83 -2.34 34.31 11.31
CA PHE A 83 -1.89 33.32 10.33
C PHE A 83 -2.46 31.92 10.59
N GLN A 84 -2.42 31.45 11.85
CA GLN A 84 -3.03 30.17 12.24
C GLN A 84 -4.54 30.14 11.96
N ARG A 85 -5.25 31.23 12.27
CA ARG A 85 -6.69 31.38 11.97
C ARG A 85 -6.97 31.22 10.47
N LYS A 86 -6.21 31.91 9.62
CA LYS A 86 -6.32 31.80 8.16
C LYS A 86 -6.05 30.38 7.65
N ILE A 87 -5.08 29.68 8.24
CA ILE A 87 -4.81 28.27 7.92
C ILE A 87 -6.02 27.41 8.29
N LEU A 88 -6.57 27.54 9.49
CA LEU A 88 -7.76 26.79 9.90
C LEU A 88 -8.95 27.02 8.98
N GLU A 89 -9.16 28.26 8.53
CA GLU A 89 -10.25 28.62 7.62
C GLU A 89 -10.09 28.05 6.21
N ARG A 90 -8.86 27.80 5.76
CA ARG A 90 -8.56 27.45 4.37
C ARG A 90 -8.00 26.04 4.16
N SER A 91 -7.64 25.33 5.23
CA SER A 91 -7.01 24.01 5.19
C SER A 91 -7.98 22.86 4.86
N GLY A 92 -9.29 23.10 4.90
CA GLY A 92 -10.29 22.04 4.75
C GLY A 92 -10.45 21.15 6.00
N ILE A 93 -9.82 21.51 7.12
CA ILE A 93 -10.02 20.84 8.41
C ILE A 93 -11.40 21.23 8.97
N GLY A 94 -12.20 20.23 9.34
CA GLY A 94 -13.53 20.44 9.91
C GLY A 94 -13.51 21.16 11.25
N GLU A 95 -14.68 21.64 11.71
CA GLU A 95 -14.81 22.32 13.00
C GLU A 95 -14.32 21.47 14.17
N HIS A 96 -14.50 20.15 14.05
CA HIS A 96 -14.01 19.20 15.01
C HIS A 96 -12.91 18.34 14.41
N SER A 97 -11.73 18.42 15.02
CA SER A 97 -10.57 17.60 14.65
C SER A 97 -9.89 17.05 15.90
N TYR A 98 -8.87 16.21 15.74
CA TYR A 98 -8.09 15.66 16.85
C TYR A 98 -6.72 16.32 16.92
N PHE A 99 -6.22 16.55 18.13
CA PHE A 99 -4.90 17.14 18.37
C PHE A 99 -4.12 16.34 19.41
N PRO A 100 -2.77 16.31 19.33
CA PRO A 100 -1.93 15.69 20.35
C PRO A 100 -2.24 16.20 21.76
N GLY A 101 -2.50 15.31 22.71
CA GLY A 101 -2.73 15.70 24.11
C GLY A 101 -1.56 16.46 24.74
N ALA A 102 -0.34 16.24 24.24
CA ALA A 102 0.85 16.98 24.64
C ALA A 102 0.80 18.46 24.24
N ILE A 103 0.19 18.77 23.09
CA ILE A 103 -0.01 20.15 22.64
C ILE A 103 -1.16 20.80 23.41
N LEU A 104 -2.21 20.05 23.74
CA LEU A 104 -3.38 20.55 24.48
C LEU A 104 -3.14 20.78 25.98
N ALA A 105 -1.99 20.32 26.50
CA ALA A 105 -1.60 20.54 27.89
C ALA A 105 -1.32 22.03 28.16
N SER A 106 -1.60 22.50 29.38
CA SER A 106 -1.27 23.86 29.81
C SER A 106 -0.28 23.81 30.99
N PRO A 107 1.00 24.16 30.81
CA PRO A 107 1.64 24.55 29.54
C PRO A 107 1.89 23.35 28.59
N PRO A 108 2.06 23.57 27.27
CA PRO A 108 2.32 22.50 26.30
C PRO A 108 3.58 21.69 26.62
N ARG A 109 3.51 20.37 26.41
CA ARG A 109 4.59 19.42 26.73
C ARG A 109 5.26 18.89 25.47
N LEU A 110 6.02 19.75 24.79
CA LEU A 110 6.65 19.44 23.49
C LEU A 110 7.97 18.67 23.64
N THR A 111 7.91 17.45 24.15
CA THR A 111 9.09 16.59 24.36
C THR A 111 9.08 15.38 23.44
N MET A 112 10.27 14.84 23.15
CA MET A 112 10.40 13.58 22.38
C MET A 112 9.70 12.40 23.04
N LYS A 113 9.56 12.42 24.38
CA LYS A 113 8.84 11.38 25.12
C LYS A 113 7.35 11.39 24.77
N GLU A 114 6.73 12.56 24.80
CA GLU A 114 5.30 12.70 24.48
C GLU A 114 5.03 12.42 23.00
N ALA A 115 5.90 12.91 22.10
CA ALA A 115 5.79 12.60 20.67
C ALA A 115 5.90 11.10 20.38
N ARG A 116 6.77 10.38 21.11
CA ARG A 116 6.88 8.91 21.00
C ARG A 116 5.63 8.22 21.50
N ALA A 117 5.08 8.65 22.63
CA ALA A 117 3.86 8.06 23.19
C ALA A 117 2.66 8.22 22.24
N GLU A 118 2.53 9.38 21.59
CA GLU A 118 1.51 9.58 20.55
C GLU A 118 1.74 8.68 19.33
N ALA A 119 2.97 8.63 18.82
CA ALA A 119 3.31 7.78 17.68
C ALA A 119 3.01 6.29 17.97
N GLU A 120 3.38 5.80 19.15
CA GLU A 120 3.07 4.43 19.59
C GLU A 120 1.56 4.19 19.66
N MET A 121 0.79 5.12 20.24
CA MET A 121 -0.67 5.02 20.31
C MET A 121 -1.31 4.93 18.91
N VAL A 122 -0.91 5.83 18.00
CA VAL A 122 -1.49 5.89 16.65
C VAL A 122 -1.08 4.68 15.81
N MET A 123 0.21 4.31 15.83
CA MET A 123 0.74 3.19 15.05
C MET A 123 0.19 1.86 15.54
N PHE A 124 0.27 1.59 16.85
CA PHE A 124 -0.23 0.33 17.40
C PHE A 124 -1.75 0.23 17.29
N GLY A 125 -2.48 1.32 17.54
CA GLY A 125 -3.93 1.33 17.35
C GLY A 125 -4.35 1.01 15.91
N ALA A 126 -3.62 1.52 14.90
CA ALA A 126 -3.89 1.19 13.51
C ALA A 126 -3.52 -0.26 13.17
N LEU A 127 -2.40 -0.76 13.71
CA LEU A 127 -1.90 -2.11 13.48
C LEU A 127 -2.81 -3.17 14.12
N ASP A 128 -3.31 -2.94 15.33
CA ASP A 128 -4.21 -3.87 16.02
C ASP A 128 -5.47 -4.13 15.18
N GLU A 129 -6.12 -3.06 14.68
CA GLU A 129 -7.27 -3.17 13.78
C GLU A 129 -6.90 -3.81 12.43
N LEU A 130 -5.71 -3.51 11.89
CA LEU A 130 -5.23 -4.11 10.64
C LEU A 130 -5.03 -5.62 10.77
N PHE A 131 -4.43 -6.08 11.87
CA PHE A 131 -4.20 -7.50 12.13
C PHE A 131 -5.51 -8.24 12.43
N GLU A 132 -6.46 -7.59 13.08
CA GLU A 132 -7.79 -8.13 13.29
C GLU A 132 -8.53 -8.40 11.96
N LYS A 133 -8.50 -7.43 11.03
CA LYS A 133 -9.12 -7.57 9.70
C LYS A 133 -8.41 -8.60 8.82
N SER A 134 -7.09 -8.48 8.70
CA SER A 134 -6.29 -9.28 7.76
C SER A 134 -6.08 -10.73 8.22
N ARG A 135 -6.14 -10.98 9.53
CA ARG A 135 -5.75 -12.26 10.16
C ARG A 135 -4.32 -12.70 9.83
N VAL A 136 -3.49 -11.79 9.33
CA VAL A 136 -2.07 -12.03 9.07
C VAL A 136 -1.34 -12.04 10.40
N ARG A 137 -0.47 -13.02 10.62
CA ARG A 137 0.35 -13.04 11.84
C ARG A 137 1.50 -12.05 11.66
N PRO A 138 1.87 -11.26 12.68
CA PRO A 138 2.98 -10.30 12.55
C PRO A 138 4.29 -10.94 12.05
N LYS A 139 4.55 -12.19 12.42
CA LYS A 139 5.73 -12.96 11.95
C LYS A 139 5.74 -13.31 10.46
N ASP A 140 4.59 -13.21 9.78
CA ASP A 140 4.46 -13.46 8.35
C ASP A 140 4.73 -12.18 7.53
N ILE A 141 4.89 -11.01 8.19
CA ILE A 141 5.31 -9.78 7.54
C ILE A 141 6.82 -9.82 7.30
N GLY A 142 7.23 -9.80 6.03
CA GLY A 142 8.65 -9.79 5.65
C GLY A 142 9.29 -8.40 5.64
N ILE A 143 8.50 -7.34 5.48
CA ILE A 143 8.99 -5.96 5.33
C ILE A 143 8.04 -5.02 6.06
N LEU A 144 8.61 -4.14 6.89
CA LEU A 144 7.94 -2.97 7.47
C LEU A 144 8.65 -1.73 6.93
N VAL A 145 7.88 -0.77 6.43
CA VAL A 145 8.37 0.49 5.83
C VAL A 145 8.02 1.65 6.77
#